data_AF-A0A928CBV4-F1
#
_entry.id   AF-A0A928CBV4-F1
#
_cell.length_a   1.000
_cell.length_b   1.000
_cell.length_c   1.000
_cell.angle_alpha   90.00
_cell.angle_beta   90.00
_cell.angle_gamma   90.00
#
_symmetry.space_group_name_H-M   'P 1'
#
loop_
_entity.id
_entity.type
_entity.pdbx_description
1 polymer ?
#
loop_
_entity_poly.entity_id
_entity_poly.type
_entity_poly.pdbx_seq_one_letter_code
_entity_poly.pdbx_strand_id
1 'polypeptide(L)'
;MSNRCQMVVFSNKAYNAIIRESFDKDPVETGGILLGHILNNGVWIVMEVLPPGIKCIFERAYFEYDDAFVNYLAQSVANQYKIPLELLGLWHRHPGSMDVFSSTDDGTNTTFALQNPSGVISGLVNIDPQFRLTMYYMENPRNVVRQYHRPNYERIDVEVGNDIIPEEYFKLKYYDGEGCDLNPFVERSHTRMSRSVRTEGTRHCTEITDVTDTTQENHNRTDANNGEIPSWLNDLIRMWNILKRNKIISLIVLILIILSIFSFKTAVDRCKSGIETVISWVSNDDKKEPCISENEITLKVGDDFTLIAKNVTKKQKEKISWKSSKDRIATIDANGKVIAHKEGTAKIKLHIGDKLIGTCDVKVVKKEEPNLPDYKLTATELELNVNDTVILTLIGVEDVSEIKWNSTDKSVATVTNGEIVSKKAGCVKISATLYGKEYVCDVTVKELQDEDSDDDIIIRIKSWNDTGKGEILLTDKNYWVPTDKPSNVDKTLITFSSENTEIATVTDKGHVTPIAIGTTKIIVSYNGKEQDSLLLTIKEKK
;
A
#
# COMPACT_ATOMS: atom_id res chain seq x y z
N MET A 1 0.77 -12.91 33.23
CA MET A 1 1.07 -11.87 32.22
C MET A 1 0.43 -12.30 30.90
N SER A 2 0.21 -11.38 29.96
CA SER A 2 -0.40 -11.71 28.67
C SER A 2 0.68 -11.86 27.61
N ASN A 3 0.60 -12.91 26.78
CA ASN A 3 1.49 -13.10 25.63
C ASN A 3 1.00 -12.36 24.37
N ARG A 4 -0.13 -11.64 24.48
CA ARG A 4 -0.68 -10.79 23.41
C ARG A 4 0.40 -9.82 22.93
N CYS A 5 0.56 -9.70 21.61
CA CYS A 5 1.46 -8.70 21.06
C CYS A 5 0.94 -7.29 21.37
N GLN A 6 1.85 -6.39 21.75
CA GLN A 6 1.60 -4.96 21.96
C GLN A 6 2.60 -4.08 21.19
N MET A 7 3.77 -4.63 20.83
CA MET A 7 4.78 -3.96 20.01
C MET A 7 5.61 -5.01 19.27
N VAL A 8 5.98 -4.73 18.01
CA VAL A 8 6.94 -5.55 17.24
C VAL A 8 8.26 -4.81 17.11
N VAL A 9 9.37 -5.45 17.47
CA VAL A 9 10.73 -4.89 17.34
C VAL A 9 11.50 -5.70 16.32
N PHE A 10 11.89 -5.08 15.20
CA PHE A 10 12.70 -5.73 14.17
C PHE A 10 14.19 -5.51 14.40
N SER A 11 14.99 -6.55 14.16
CA SER A 11 16.42 -6.37 13.93
C SER A 11 16.65 -5.57 12.64
N ASN A 12 17.76 -4.83 12.57
CA ASN A 12 18.17 -4.11 11.37
C ASN A 12 18.33 -5.04 10.15
N LYS A 13 18.66 -6.32 10.39
CA LYS A 13 18.75 -7.34 9.34
C LYS A 13 17.36 -7.74 8.84
N ALA A 14 16.44 -8.03 9.76
CA ALA A 14 15.07 -8.43 9.48
C ALA A 14 14.31 -7.34 8.69
N TYR A 15 14.36 -6.08 9.15
CA TYR A 15 13.70 -4.96 8.49
C TYR A 15 14.29 -4.67 7.10
N ASN A 16 15.63 -4.69 6.97
CA ASN A 16 16.28 -4.49 5.68
C ASN A 16 15.98 -5.63 4.68
N ALA A 17 15.71 -6.86 5.15
CA ALA A 17 15.28 -7.96 4.28
C ALA A 17 13.87 -7.73 3.70
N ILE A 18 12.92 -7.23 4.50
CA ILE A 18 11.59 -6.82 4.02
C ILE A 18 11.71 -5.76 2.93
N ILE A 19 12.50 -4.69 3.18
CA ILE A 19 12.75 -3.62 2.21
C ILE A 19 13.36 -4.19 0.92
N ARG A 20 14.41 -5.03 1.03
CA ARG A 20 15.08 -5.64 -0.13
C ARG A 20 14.14 -6.43 -1.01
N GLU A 21 13.36 -7.33 -0.42
CA GLU A 21 12.42 -8.18 -1.17
C GLU A 21 11.27 -7.34 -1.78
N SER A 22 10.74 -6.38 -1.03
CA SER A 22 9.62 -5.52 -1.48
C SER A 22 9.96 -4.65 -2.69
N PHE A 23 11.19 -4.11 -2.75
CA PHE A 23 11.65 -3.29 -3.88
C PHE A 23 12.23 -4.12 -5.04
N ASP A 24 12.77 -5.32 -4.80
CA ASP A 24 13.23 -6.24 -5.85
C ASP A 24 12.07 -6.86 -6.63
N LYS A 25 10.87 -6.93 -6.03
CA LYS A 25 9.63 -7.45 -6.64
C LYS A 25 8.60 -6.39 -7.02
N ASP A 26 8.90 -5.10 -6.93
CA ASP A 26 7.95 -4.07 -7.39
C ASP A 26 7.71 -4.22 -8.92
N PRO A 27 6.45 -4.21 -9.42
CA PRO A 27 5.20 -3.91 -8.72
C PRO A 27 4.32 -5.15 -8.40
N VAL A 28 4.85 -6.37 -8.45
CA VAL A 28 4.10 -7.61 -8.10
C VAL A 28 4.04 -7.85 -6.59
N GLU A 29 3.19 -8.77 -6.14
CA GLU A 29 3.19 -9.19 -4.74
C GLU A 29 4.40 -10.08 -4.42
N THR A 30 4.80 -10.05 -3.16
CA THR A 30 5.85 -10.91 -2.56
C THR A 30 5.64 -10.90 -1.05
N GLY A 31 6.38 -11.70 -0.31
CA GLY A 31 6.28 -11.74 1.15
C GLY A 31 7.33 -12.62 1.80
N GLY A 32 7.02 -13.15 2.97
CA GLY A 32 7.95 -13.99 3.71
C GLY A 32 7.42 -14.46 5.05
N ILE A 33 8.30 -15.07 5.84
CA ILE A 33 8.03 -15.50 7.22
C ILE A 33 8.87 -14.68 8.20
N LEU A 34 8.31 -14.43 9.39
CA LEU A 34 8.90 -13.68 10.49
C LEU A 34 9.39 -14.65 11.57
N LEU A 35 10.69 -14.65 11.87
CA LEU A 35 11.31 -15.52 12.87
C LEU A 35 11.91 -14.73 14.03
N GLY A 36 11.71 -15.19 15.26
CA GLY A 36 12.18 -14.48 16.45
C GLY A 36 11.65 -15.01 17.77
N HIS A 37 11.28 -14.11 18.70
CA HIS A 37 10.92 -14.46 20.08
C HIS A 37 9.72 -13.65 20.61
N ILE A 38 8.92 -14.28 21.47
CA ILE A 38 7.79 -13.65 22.19
C ILE A 38 8.24 -13.35 23.63
N LEU A 39 8.13 -12.10 24.07
CA LEU A 39 8.46 -11.70 25.44
C LEU A 39 7.22 -11.59 26.33
N ASN A 40 7.39 -11.91 27.61
CA ASN A 40 6.34 -11.92 28.64
C ASN A 40 5.72 -10.53 28.96
N ASN A 41 6.23 -9.47 28.34
CA ASN A 41 5.73 -8.09 28.44
C ASN A 41 4.93 -7.65 27.20
N GLY A 42 4.63 -8.55 26.26
CA GLY A 42 3.89 -8.26 25.03
C GLY A 42 4.74 -7.76 23.86
N VAL A 43 6.06 -7.61 24.03
CA VAL A 43 6.98 -7.28 22.93
C VAL A 43 7.32 -8.54 22.14
N TRP A 44 7.21 -8.49 20.82
CA TRP A 44 7.57 -9.57 19.91
C TRP A 44 8.79 -9.13 19.08
N ILE A 45 9.92 -9.83 19.24
CA ILE A 45 11.18 -9.47 18.58
C ILE A 45 11.33 -10.30 17.31
N VAL A 46 11.39 -9.65 16.13
CA VAL A 46 11.70 -10.30 14.86
C VAL A 46 13.21 -10.23 14.59
N MET A 47 13.88 -11.36 14.75
CA MET A 47 15.33 -11.48 14.57
C MET A 47 15.74 -11.64 13.11
N GLU A 48 14.97 -12.45 12.37
CA GLU A 48 15.23 -12.85 10.97
C GLU A 48 13.94 -12.79 10.15
N VAL A 49 14.08 -12.48 8.87
CA VAL A 49 12.99 -12.56 7.88
C VAL A 49 13.50 -13.35 6.69
N LEU A 50 12.70 -14.32 6.23
CA LEU A 50 13.05 -15.17 5.10
C LEU A 50 12.11 -14.91 3.92
N PRO A 51 12.63 -14.81 2.68
CA PRO A 51 11.85 -14.59 1.46
C PRO A 51 10.96 -15.80 1.15
N PRO A 52 10.02 -15.71 0.19
CA PRO A 52 9.00 -16.75 0.02
C PRO A 52 9.55 -18.01 -0.68
N GLY A 53 10.78 -17.96 -1.18
CA GLY A 53 11.52 -19.09 -1.73
C GLY A 53 12.09 -18.86 -3.13
N ILE A 54 12.49 -19.95 -3.80
CA ILE A 54 13.17 -19.90 -5.11
C ILE A 54 12.19 -20.20 -6.26
N LYS A 55 11.20 -21.07 -6.06
CA LYS A 55 10.21 -21.47 -7.08
C LYS A 55 8.87 -20.77 -6.95
N CYS A 56 8.85 -19.60 -6.31
CA CYS A 56 7.63 -18.83 -6.09
C CYS A 56 6.95 -18.46 -7.40
N ILE A 57 5.63 -18.42 -7.37
CA ILE A 57 4.83 -17.76 -8.38
C ILE A 57 4.56 -16.35 -7.86
N PHE A 58 4.82 -15.31 -8.67
CA PHE A 58 4.55 -13.92 -8.33
C PHE A 58 3.60 -13.31 -9.36
N GLU A 59 2.45 -12.81 -8.92
CA GLU A 59 1.47 -12.10 -9.73
C GLU A 59 1.16 -10.71 -9.15
N ARG A 60 0.34 -9.91 -9.84
CA ARG A 60 0.02 -8.53 -9.44
C ARG A 60 -0.81 -8.45 -8.15
N ALA A 61 -1.52 -9.51 -7.77
CA ALA A 61 -2.44 -9.58 -6.63
C ALA A 61 -2.51 -11.00 -6.02
N TYR A 62 -1.41 -11.76 -6.13
CA TYR A 62 -1.24 -13.11 -5.57
C TYR A 62 0.25 -13.49 -5.59
N PHE A 63 0.71 -14.32 -4.65
CA PHE A 63 1.98 -15.05 -4.77
C PHE A 63 1.90 -16.41 -4.03
N GLU A 64 2.75 -17.36 -4.44
CA GLU A 64 2.84 -18.71 -3.85
C GLU A 64 4.25 -18.99 -3.33
N TYR A 65 4.36 -19.60 -2.14
CA TYR A 65 5.63 -19.93 -1.47
C TYR A 65 6.26 -21.23 -2.01
N ASP A 66 7.60 -21.33 -2.01
CA ASP A 66 8.30 -22.62 -2.13
C ASP A 66 8.35 -23.28 -0.74
N ASP A 67 7.21 -23.80 -0.28
CA ASP A 67 7.03 -24.38 1.07
C ASP A 67 8.17 -25.29 1.51
N ALA A 68 8.66 -26.15 0.61
CA ALA A 68 9.71 -27.11 0.91
C ALA A 68 11.06 -26.43 1.17
N PHE A 69 11.37 -25.36 0.40
CA PHE A 69 12.55 -24.55 0.62
C PHE A 69 12.43 -23.70 1.88
N VAL A 70 11.28 -23.04 2.10
CA VAL A 70 11.07 -22.13 3.24
C VAL A 70 11.08 -22.87 4.57
N ASN A 71 10.42 -24.03 4.68
CA ASN A 71 10.46 -24.84 5.91
C ASN A 71 11.88 -25.33 6.23
N TYR A 72 12.65 -25.74 5.22
CA TYR A 72 14.06 -26.12 5.40
C TYR A 72 14.92 -24.92 5.83
N LEU A 73 14.80 -23.78 5.16
CA LEU A 73 15.58 -22.58 5.45
C LEU A 73 15.23 -22.02 6.84
N ALA A 74 13.95 -22.00 7.22
CA ALA A 74 13.49 -21.60 8.54
C ALA A 74 14.15 -22.44 9.64
N GLN A 75 14.10 -23.76 9.52
CA GLN A 75 14.73 -24.66 10.49
C GLN A 75 16.26 -24.53 10.48
N SER A 76 16.88 -24.31 9.32
CA SER A 76 18.33 -24.10 9.20
C SER A 76 18.79 -22.77 9.81
N VAL A 77 18.02 -21.70 9.72
CA VAL A 77 18.34 -20.36 10.28
C VAL A 77 18.01 -20.31 11.77
N ALA A 78 16.84 -20.79 12.19
CA ALA A 78 16.44 -20.80 13.59
C ALA A 78 17.43 -21.54 14.51
N ASN A 79 18.04 -22.63 14.03
CA ASN A 79 19.02 -23.43 14.79
C ASN A 79 20.45 -22.85 14.81
N GLN A 80 20.74 -21.77 14.08
CA GLN A 80 22.02 -21.06 14.18
C GLN A 80 22.11 -20.17 15.41
N TYR A 81 20.97 -19.86 16.05
CA TYR A 81 20.91 -19.04 17.25
C TYR A 81 21.00 -19.89 18.53
N LYS A 82 21.64 -19.36 19.58
CA LYS A 82 21.79 -20.03 20.88
C LYS A 82 20.46 -20.12 21.63
N ILE A 83 19.60 -19.13 21.44
CA ILE A 83 18.16 -19.20 21.73
C ILE A 83 17.49 -19.45 20.36
N PRO A 84 16.96 -20.65 20.06
CA PRO A 84 16.40 -20.95 18.75
C PRO A 84 15.23 -20.02 18.41
N LEU A 85 15.15 -19.57 17.15
CA LEU A 85 14.08 -18.68 16.71
C LEU A 85 12.75 -19.45 16.54
N GLU A 86 11.65 -18.84 16.97
CA GLU A 86 10.29 -19.34 16.77
C GLU A 86 9.62 -18.65 15.58
N LEU A 87 8.61 -19.30 14.98
CA LEU A 87 7.79 -18.72 13.92
C LEU A 87 6.76 -17.76 14.52
N LEU A 88 6.95 -16.46 14.30
CA LEU A 88 6.07 -15.42 14.82
C LEU A 88 4.91 -15.10 13.86
N GLY A 89 5.11 -15.32 12.56
CA GLY A 89 4.08 -15.14 11.56
C GLY A 89 4.61 -14.77 10.18
N LEU A 90 3.93 -13.85 9.50
CA LEU A 90 4.01 -13.62 8.06
C LEU A 90 4.13 -12.14 7.71
N TRP A 91 4.55 -11.85 6.49
CA TRP A 91 4.34 -10.54 5.88
C TRP A 91 4.17 -10.67 4.37
N HIS A 92 3.48 -9.72 3.74
CA HIS A 92 3.45 -9.58 2.28
C HIS A 92 3.23 -8.14 1.80
N ARG A 93 3.51 -7.90 0.52
CA ARG A 93 3.30 -6.64 -0.20
C ARG A 93 2.00 -6.70 -0.98
N HIS A 94 1.15 -5.68 -0.84
CA HIS A 94 0.02 -5.43 -1.74
C HIS A 94 0.38 -4.40 -2.84
N PRO A 95 -0.29 -4.42 -4.00
CA PRO A 95 -0.27 -3.31 -4.95
C PRO A 95 -1.01 -2.08 -4.38
N GLY A 96 -0.37 -0.90 -4.45
CA GLY A 96 -0.96 0.36 -3.96
C GLY A 96 -1.10 0.44 -2.44
N SER A 97 -2.01 1.29 -1.96
CA SER A 97 -2.14 1.70 -0.55
C SER A 97 -3.07 0.82 0.32
N MET A 98 -3.36 -0.43 -0.07
CA MET A 98 -4.30 -1.28 0.66
C MET A 98 -3.71 -1.89 1.95
N ASP A 99 -4.11 -1.35 3.10
CA ASP A 99 -3.83 -1.86 4.47
C ASP A 99 -4.79 -2.99 4.93
N VAL A 100 -5.55 -3.59 4.02
CA VAL A 100 -6.59 -4.56 4.38
C VAL A 100 -6.27 -5.91 3.74
N PHE A 101 -6.02 -6.91 4.58
CA PHE A 101 -5.86 -8.31 4.18
C PHE A 101 -7.01 -8.79 3.27
N SER A 102 -6.75 -9.78 2.42
CA SER A 102 -7.79 -10.53 1.69
C SER A 102 -8.44 -11.62 2.56
N SER A 103 -9.50 -12.26 2.06
CA SER A 103 -10.08 -13.45 2.69
C SER A 103 -9.18 -14.69 2.60
N THR A 104 -8.20 -14.70 1.69
CA THR A 104 -7.18 -15.76 1.60
C THR A 104 -6.17 -15.58 2.73
N ASP A 105 -5.71 -14.34 2.94
CA ASP A 105 -4.81 -13.99 4.05
C ASP A 105 -5.48 -14.22 5.40
N ASP A 106 -6.77 -13.93 5.54
CA ASP A 106 -7.56 -14.29 6.72
C ASP A 106 -7.43 -15.79 7.04
N GLY A 107 -7.56 -16.67 6.05
CA GLY A 107 -7.43 -18.12 6.19
C GLY A 107 -6.02 -18.56 6.57
N THR A 108 -5.00 -17.98 5.92
CA THR A 108 -3.58 -18.27 6.20
C THR A 108 -3.19 -17.79 7.61
N ASN A 109 -3.48 -16.54 7.95
CA ASN A 109 -3.24 -15.96 9.26
C ASN A 109 -3.98 -16.74 10.36
N THR A 110 -5.24 -17.12 10.14
CA THR A 110 -5.99 -17.99 11.06
C THR A 110 -5.30 -19.33 11.28
N THR A 111 -4.75 -19.93 10.22
CA THR A 111 -4.06 -21.23 10.28
C THR A 111 -2.76 -21.15 11.10
N PHE A 112 -1.99 -20.06 10.97
CA PHE A 112 -0.78 -19.83 11.77
C PHE A 112 -1.15 -19.44 13.22
N ALA A 113 -2.15 -18.58 13.42
CA ALA A 113 -2.67 -18.19 14.73
C ALA A 113 -3.20 -19.39 15.54
N LEU A 114 -3.73 -20.43 14.89
CA LEU A 114 -4.17 -21.67 15.53
C LEU A 114 -3.01 -22.57 16.01
N GLN A 115 -1.83 -22.45 15.40
CA GLN A 115 -0.64 -23.24 15.74
C GLN A 115 0.12 -22.64 16.93
N ASN A 116 0.21 -21.31 17.02
CA ASN A 116 0.88 -20.61 18.11
C ASN A 116 -0.15 -20.22 19.21
N PRO A 117 -0.02 -20.70 20.47
CA PRO A 117 -0.95 -20.34 21.56
C PRO A 117 -1.05 -18.84 21.87
N SER A 118 -0.01 -18.06 21.52
CA SER A 118 0.07 -16.62 21.74
C SER A 118 -0.58 -15.80 20.62
N GLY A 119 -1.02 -16.42 19.51
CA GLY A 119 -1.50 -15.73 18.30
C GLY A 119 -0.44 -15.64 17.21
N VAL A 120 -0.59 -14.71 16.26
CA VAL A 120 0.33 -14.49 15.13
C VAL A 120 0.52 -12.99 14.88
N ILE A 121 1.66 -12.59 14.34
CA ILE A 121 1.86 -11.26 13.75
C ILE A 121 1.91 -11.32 12.22
N SER A 122 1.27 -10.35 11.57
CA SER A 122 1.06 -10.31 10.13
C SER A 122 1.37 -8.91 9.60
N GLY A 123 2.35 -8.76 8.72
CA GLY A 123 2.76 -7.48 8.15
C GLY A 123 2.20 -7.23 6.74
N LEU A 124 1.71 -6.03 6.48
CA LEU A 124 1.44 -5.52 5.14
C LEU A 124 2.47 -4.47 4.74
N VAL A 125 2.99 -4.59 3.51
CA VAL A 125 3.86 -3.60 2.89
C VAL A 125 3.14 -2.91 1.73
N ASN A 126 3.20 -1.58 1.74
CA ASN A 126 2.74 -0.71 0.65
C ASN A 126 3.90 0.19 0.20
N ILE A 127 3.92 0.59 -1.07
CA ILE A 127 4.94 1.46 -1.66
C ILE A 127 4.26 2.58 -2.45
N ASP A 128 3.45 3.40 -1.77
CA ASP A 128 2.69 4.48 -2.41
C ASP A 128 2.30 5.58 -1.41
N PRO A 129 2.68 6.86 -1.62
CA PRO A 129 3.84 7.31 -2.41
C PRO A 129 5.17 7.02 -1.69
N GLN A 130 5.13 6.41 -0.50
CA GLN A 130 6.28 6.07 0.34
C GLN A 130 6.22 4.61 0.77
N PHE A 131 7.38 4.00 1.05
CA PHE A 131 7.44 2.67 1.68
C PHE A 131 6.80 2.72 3.06
N ARG A 132 5.91 1.75 3.35
CA ARG A 132 5.18 1.67 4.60
C ARG A 132 4.97 0.21 4.99
N LEU A 133 5.37 -0.14 6.21
CA LEU A 133 5.12 -1.43 6.84
C LEU A 133 4.06 -1.24 7.92
N THR A 134 2.90 -1.86 7.77
CA THR A 134 1.84 -1.88 8.78
C THR A 134 1.78 -3.27 9.41
N MET A 135 2.11 -3.38 10.70
CA MET A 135 2.01 -4.65 11.43
C MET A 135 0.66 -4.81 12.12
N TYR A 136 0.16 -6.04 12.08
CA TYR A 136 -1.04 -6.49 12.77
C TYR A 136 -0.74 -7.68 13.68
N TYR A 137 -1.54 -7.82 14.72
CA TYR A 137 -1.62 -9.01 15.56
C TYR A 137 -3.00 -9.63 15.48
N MET A 138 -3.04 -10.96 15.40
CA MET A 138 -4.25 -11.75 15.50
C MET A 138 -4.10 -12.76 16.65
N GLU A 139 -5.05 -12.74 17.59
CA GLU A 139 -5.11 -13.67 18.71
C GLU A 139 -5.52 -15.09 18.26
N ASN A 140 -4.99 -16.12 18.93
CA ASN A 140 -5.33 -17.51 18.63
C ASN A 140 -6.87 -17.72 18.75
N PRO A 141 -7.57 -18.16 17.68
CA PRO A 141 -9.02 -18.32 17.69
C PRO A 141 -9.58 -19.17 18.83
N ARG A 142 -8.80 -20.13 19.36
CA ARG A 142 -9.22 -21.00 20.47
C ARG A 142 -9.40 -20.24 21.79
N ASN A 143 -8.78 -19.06 21.92
CA ASN A 143 -8.92 -18.18 23.09
C ASN A 143 -10.16 -17.26 22.98
N VAL A 144 -10.76 -17.14 21.80
CA VAL A 144 -11.84 -16.17 21.51
C VAL A 144 -13.21 -16.82 21.66
N VAL A 145 -13.96 -16.40 22.68
CA VAL A 145 -15.31 -16.92 22.95
C VAL A 145 -16.32 -16.34 21.94
N ARG A 146 -16.55 -17.11 20.86
CA ARG A 146 -17.40 -16.84 19.67
C ARG A 146 -16.71 -16.02 18.57
N GLN A 147 -16.28 -16.68 17.51
CA GLN A 147 -16.05 -16.07 16.20
C GLN A 147 -17.18 -16.50 15.24
N TYR A 148 -17.92 -15.52 14.73
CA TYR A 148 -18.96 -15.69 13.68
C TYR A 148 -18.71 -14.77 12.47
N HIS A 149 -17.56 -14.09 12.46
CA HIS A 149 -17.17 -13.07 11.51
C HIS A 149 -15.67 -13.19 11.19
N ARG A 150 -15.19 -12.31 10.31
CA ARG A 150 -13.78 -12.12 9.94
C ARG A 150 -12.82 -12.14 11.17
N PRO A 151 -11.59 -12.67 11.04
CA PRO A 151 -10.56 -12.52 12.07
C PRO A 151 -10.39 -11.08 12.56
N ASN A 152 -10.22 -10.91 13.87
CA ASN A 152 -10.01 -9.60 14.47
C ASN A 152 -8.51 -9.29 14.50
N TYR A 153 -8.09 -8.30 13.71
CA TYR A 153 -6.73 -7.79 13.67
C TYR A 153 -6.61 -6.52 14.49
N GLU A 154 -5.64 -6.50 15.41
CA GLU A 154 -5.22 -5.31 16.12
C GLU A 154 -3.98 -4.74 15.41
N ARG A 155 -3.95 -3.45 15.07
CA ARG A 155 -2.75 -2.81 14.52
C ARG A 155 -1.74 -2.60 15.65
N ILE A 156 -0.48 -2.96 15.41
CA ILE A 156 0.57 -2.95 16.42
C ILE A 156 1.68 -1.96 16.03
N ASP A 157 2.24 -1.28 17.04
CA ASP A 157 3.38 -0.37 16.86
C ASP A 157 4.67 -1.12 16.53
N VAL A 158 5.54 -0.46 15.75
CA VAL A 158 6.74 -1.07 15.17
C VAL A 158 7.97 -0.23 15.48
N GLU A 159 8.97 -0.85 16.09
CA GLU A 159 10.31 -0.30 16.26
C GLU A 159 11.34 -1.11 15.46
N VAL A 160 12.45 -0.47 15.10
CA VAL A 160 13.56 -1.10 14.36
C VAL A 160 14.88 -0.66 14.99
N GLY A 161 15.66 -1.61 15.49
CA GLY A 161 16.97 -1.32 16.09
C GLY A 161 17.61 -2.53 16.74
N ASN A 162 18.87 -2.80 16.41
CA ASN A 162 19.67 -3.85 17.09
C ASN A 162 20.01 -3.46 18.54
N ASP A 163 20.02 -2.17 18.84
CA ASP A 163 20.25 -1.56 20.15
C ASP A 163 19.04 -1.63 21.09
N ILE A 164 17.85 -1.89 20.54
CA ILE A 164 16.60 -2.13 21.28
C ILE A 164 16.52 -3.60 21.74
N ILE A 165 17.16 -4.51 21.00
CA ILE A 165 17.11 -5.96 21.20
C ILE A 165 18.25 -6.41 22.13
N PRO A 166 17.97 -7.14 23.23
CA PRO A 166 19.02 -7.63 24.13
C PRO A 166 20.06 -8.53 23.44
N GLU A 167 21.33 -8.32 23.77
CA GLU A 167 22.49 -8.94 23.10
C GLU A 167 22.45 -10.48 23.12
N GLU A 168 21.83 -11.10 24.14
CA GLU A 168 21.66 -12.54 24.23
C GLU A 168 20.89 -13.17 23.07
N TYR A 169 19.96 -12.45 22.44
CA TYR A 169 19.23 -12.95 21.27
C TYR A 169 20.07 -12.95 20.00
N PHE A 170 21.15 -12.17 19.92
CA PHE A 170 22.10 -12.21 18.80
C PHE A 170 23.17 -13.30 18.93
N LYS A 171 23.24 -14.02 20.06
CA LYS A 171 24.32 -14.99 20.31
C LYS A 171 24.08 -16.25 19.47
N LEU A 172 25.01 -16.53 18.56
CA LEU A 172 24.98 -17.71 17.71
C LEU A 172 25.38 -18.98 18.48
N LYS A 173 24.95 -20.13 17.96
CA LYS A 173 25.28 -21.46 18.44
C LYS A 173 26.50 -21.98 17.69
N TYR A 174 27.51 -22.41 18.44
CA TYR A 174 28.76 -22.96 17.91
C TYR A 174 28.82 -24.48 18.15
N TYR A 175 29.92 -25.13 17.76
CA TYR A 175 30.12 -26.57 17.93
C TYR A 175 30.77 -26.87 19.29
N ASP A 176 30.02 -27.53 20.18
CA ASP A 176 30.39 -27.73 21.60
C ASP A 176 31.37 -28.92 21.86
N GLY A 177 32.20 -29.31 20.89
CA GLY A 177 33.14 -30.43 21.00
C GLY A 177 34.55 -30.04 21.46
N GLU A 178 35.37 -31.02 21.87
CA GLU A 178 36.79 -30.75 22.19
C GLU A 178 37.54 -30.19 20.97
N GLY A 179 38.34 -29.13 21.18
CA GLY A 179 38.99 -28.38 20.10
C GLY A 179 38.13 -27.27 19.48
N CYS A 180 37.07 -26.81 20.15
CA CYS A 180 36.07 -25.83 19.68
C CYS A 180 36.56 -24.39 19.37
N ASP A 181 37.87 -24.12 19.28
CA ASP A 181 38.34 -22.85 18.70
C ASP A 181 38.35 -22.94 17.16
N LEU A 182 37.15 -23.04 16.58
CA LEU A 182 36.92 -23.05 15.13
C LEU A 182 36.87 -21.63 14.55
N ASN A 183 37.40 -20.62 15.26
CA ASN A 183 37.59 -19.29 14.71
C ASN A 183 38.66 -19.36 13.60
N PRO A 184 38.39 -18.83 12.39
CA PRO A 184 39.44 -18.74 11.38
C PRO A 184 40.55 -17.81 11.90
N PHE A 185 41.80 -18.30 11.90
CA PHE A 185 42.96 -17.46 12.20
C PHE A 185 43.17 -16.45 11.08
N VAL A 186 42.52 -15.28 11.22
CA VAL A 186 42.67 -14.17 10.27
C VAL A 186 44.00 -13.46 10.54
N GLU A 187 45.05 -13.96 9.89
CA GLU A 187 46.38 -13.36 9.92
C GLU A 187 46.33 -11.92 9.40
N ARG A 188 46.47 -10.94 10.32
CA ARG A 188 46.30 -9.52 10.00
C ARG A 188 47.51 -8.98 9.24
N SER A 189 47.49 -9.07 7.91
CA SER A 189 48.46 -8.38 7.06
C SER A 189 48.46 -6.87 7.35
N HIS A 190 49.55 -6.37 7.93
CA HIS A 190 49.67 -4.99 8.37
C HIS A 190 49.85 -4.01 7.19
N THR A 191 48.74 -3.58 6.58
CA THR A 191 48.73 -2.53 5.55
C THR A 191 47.80 -1.37 5.93
N ARG A 192 48.04 -0.77 7.10
CA ARG A 192 47.42 0.51 7.49
C ARG A 192 47.95 1.65 6.60
N MET A 193 47.23 1.98 5.52
CA MET A 193 47.25 3.34 4.99
C MET A 193 46.27 4.20 5.79
N SER A 194 46.75 4.80 6.87
CA SER A 194 45.99 5.74 7.69
C SER A 194 45.84 7.09 6.99
N ARG A 195 44.62 7.63 6.92
CA ARG A 195 44.39 9.08 6.76
C ARG A 195 44.15 9.70 8.13
N SER A 196 44.76 10.86 8.38
CA SER A 196 45.06 11.36 9.72
C SER A 196 43.92 12.15 10.39
N VAL A 197 43.81 11.98 11.71
CA VAL A 197 43.54 13.09 12.64
C VAL A 197 44.83 13.33 13.45
N ARG A 198 45.15 14.58 13.80
CA ARG A 198 46.50 15.00 14.19
C ARG A 198 46.50 15.95 15.40
N THR A 199 47.08 15.48 16.50
CA THR A 199 47.64 16.26 17.63
C THR A 199 48.83 15.42 18.12
N GLU A 200 50.08 15.84 17.94
CA GLU A 200 50.79 16.90 18.68
C GLU A 200 50.84 16.60 20.20
N GLY A 201 52.00 16.24 20.77
CA GLY A 201 53.31 16.00 20.13
C GLY A 201 54.46 15.68 21.10
N THR A 202 55.70 15.73 20.59
CA THR A 202 56.98 15.83 21.35
C THR A 202 57.40 14.54 22.11
N ARG A 203 58.38 13.74 21.64
CA ARG A 203 59.87 13.90 21.68
C ARG A 203 60.46 13.84 23.11
N HIS A 204 61.57 13.14 23.42
CA HIS A 204 62.47 12.25 22.64
C HIS A 204 63.29 11.33 23.60
N CYS A 205 64.33 10.64 23.10
CA CYS A 205 65.31 9.80 23.83
C CYS A 205 66.09 10.59 24.92
N THR A 206 66.83 10.00 25.88
CA THR A 206 68.02 9.10 25.78
C THR A 206 68.31 8.38 27.15
N GLU A 207 69.21 7.40 27.39
CA GLU A 207 70.04 6.41 26.61
C GLU A 207 70.72 5.36 27.57
N ILE A 208 71.35 4.30 27.00
CA ILE A 208 72.61 3.56 27.38
C ILE A 208 72.96 3.35 28.89
N THR A 209 73.21 2.14 29.44
CA THR A 209 74.31 1.12 29.27
C THR A 209 73.82 -0.31 29.68
N ASP A 210 74.48 -1.48 29.47
CA ASP A 210 75.67 -1.90 28.70
C ASP A 210 75.73 -3.45 28.46
N VAL A 211 76.56 -3.90 27.49
CA VAL A 211 77.47 -5.10 27.45
C VAL A 211 76.98 -6.50 27.91
N THR A 212 77.14 -7.63 27.20
CA THR A 212 77.42 -8.02 25.77
C THR A 212 76.77 -9.44 25.53
N ASP A 213 77.23 -10.54 24.88
CA ASP A 213 78.46 -10.98 24.18
C ASP A 213 78.21 -12.16 23.18
N THR A 214 79.22 -13.02 22.90
CA THR A 214 79.39 -13.78 21.65
C THR A 214 78.94 -15.26 21.60
N THR A 215 78.71 -15.69 20.35
CA THR A 215 78.24 -16.98 19.81
C THR A 215 79.23 -18.16 19.84
N GLN A 216 78.74 -19.42 19.92
CA GLN A 216 78.84 -20.40 18.79
C GLN A 216 78.08 -21.76 18.96
N GLU A 217 77.47 -22.20 17.85
CA GLU A 217 77.34 -23.56 17.25
C GLU A 217 77.12 -24.92 18.01
N ASN A 218 76.13 -25.65 17.48
CA ASN A 218 76.12 -27.07 17.01
C ASN A 218 75.88 -28.34 17.91
N HIS A 219 74.86 -29.10 17.44
CA HIS A 219 74.68 -30.56 17.34
C HIS A 219 74.73 -31.57 18.53
N ASN A 220 73.59 -32.29 18.65
CA ASN A 220 73.38 -33.72 18.98
C ASN A 220 74.56 -34.61 19.46
N ARG A 221 74.39 -35.27 20.62
CA ARG A 221 74.45 -36.76 20.71
C ARG A 221 73.82 -37.35 21.99
N THR A 222 73.64 -38.67 21.92
CA THR A 222 73.18 -39.65 22.92
C THR A 222 73.87 -39.50 24.30
N ASP A 223 73.33 -39.94 25.44
CA ASP A 223 72.77 -41.28 25.75
C ASP A 223 71.72 -41.28 26.89
N ALA A 224 71.18 -42.45 27.24
CA ALA A 224 70.11 -42.61 28.24
C ALA A 224 70.55 -43.42 29.48
N ASN A 225 70.15 -42.98 30.68
CA ASN A 225 69.32 -43.78 31.60
C ASN A 225 68.96 -43.05 32.92
N ASN A 226 67.84 -43.50 33.51
CA ASN A 226 67.34 -43.24 34.87
C ASN A 226 66.90 -41.78 35.21
N GLY A 227 65.81 -41.55 35.93
CA GLY A 227 64.79 -42.53 36.36
C GLY A 227 64.00 -42.17 37.62
N GLU A 228 63.27 -41.06 37.64
CA GLU A 228 62.30 -40.77 38.72
C GLU A 228 60.86 -40.71 38.19
N ILE A 229 59.93 -41.28 38.97
CA ILE A 229 58.51 -41.37 38.62
C ILE A 229 57.75 -40.25 39.34
N PRO A 230 56.96 -39.41 38.64
CA PRO A 230 56.28 -38.28 39.25
C PRO A 230 55.22 -38.70 40.28
N SER A 231 55.07 -37.91 41.34
CA SER A 231 54.33 -38.29 42.57
C SER A 231 52.88 -38.73 42.35
N TRP A 232 52.17 -38.10 41.40
CA TRP A 232 50.77 -38.46 41.07
C TRP A 232 50.61 -39.93 40.65
N LEU A 233 51.65 -40.56 40.07
CA LEU A 233 51.61 -41.98 39.74
C LEU A 233 51.71 -42.86 41.01
N ASN A 234 52.48 -42.44 42.01
CA ASN A 234 52.50 -43.09 43.33
C ASN A 234 51.16 -42.93 44.06
N ASP A 235 50.47 -41.80 43.91
CA ASP A 235 49.13 -41.60 44.48
C ASP A 235 48.07 -42.45 43.77
N LEU A 236 48.14 -42.61 42.44
CA LEU A 236 47.32 -43.59 41.70
C LEU A 236 47.61 -45.03 42.15
N ILE A 237 48.87 -45.42 42.35
CA ILE A 237 49.25 -46.75 42.86
C ILE A 237 48.73 -46.94 44.30
N ARG A 238 48.73 -45.89 45.14
CA ARG A 238 48.11 -45.91 46.48
C ARG A 238 46.59 -46.08 46.41
N MET A 239 45.89 -45.31 45.57
CA MET A 239 44.46 -45.47 45.33
C MET A 239 44.12 -46.88 44.84
N TRP A 240 44.87 -47.40 43.86
CA TRP A 240 44.69 -48.75 43.31
C TRP A 240 44.84 -49.83 44.39
N ASN A 241 45.82 -49.70 45.28
CA ASN A 241 46.03 -50.63 46.39
C ASN A 241 44.96 -50.51 47.50
N ILE A 242 44.42 -49.31 47.75
CA ILE A 242 43.28 -49.10 48.67
C ILE A 242 42.02 -49.76 48.11
N LEU A 243 41.73 -49.55 46.81
CA LEU A 243 40.62 -50.18 46.09
C LEU A 243 40.74 -51.72 46.06
N LYS A 244 41.95 -52.26 45.87
CA LYS A 244 42.22 -53.71 45.91
C LYS A 244 41.97 -54.33 47.28
N ARG A 245 42.19 -53.60 48.38
CA ARG A 245 42.14 -54.15 49.75
C ARG A 245 40.74 -54.14 50.36
N ASN A 246 39.92 -53.13 50.07
CA ASN A 246 38.57 -53.00 50.61
C ASN A 246 37.49 -53.24 49.54
N LYS A 247 36.98 -54.47 49.45
CA LYS A 247 35.85 -54.83 48.57
C LYS A 247 34.64 -53.90 48.72
N ILE A 248 34.38 -53.40 49.94
CA ILE A 248 33.29 -52.45 50.23
C ILE A 248 33.50 -51.11 49.50
N ILE A 249 34.73 -50.57 49.47
CA ILE A 249 35.02 -49.28 48.79
C ILE A 249 34.95 -49.45 47.28
N SER A 250 35.46 -50.56 46.74
CA SER A 250 35.31 -50.91 45.32
C SER A 250 33.84 -51.05 44.91
N LEU A 251 33.00 -51.65 45.78
CA LEU A 251 31.55 -51.73 45.57
C LEU A 251 30.88 -50.34 45.59
N ILE A 252 31.25 -49.45 46.52
CA ILE A 252 30.71 -48.09 46.59
C ILE A 252 31.05 -47.27 45.34
N VAL A 253 32.29 -47.34 44.85
CA VAL A 253 32.69 -46.65 43.61
C VAL A 253 31.93 -47.22 42.40
N LEU A 254 31.76 -48.55 42.32
CA LEU A 254 30.95 -49.18 41.29
C LEU A 254 29.47 -48.74 41.35
N ILE A 255 28.90 -48.64 42.55
CA ILE A 255 27.53 -48.14 42.77
C ILE A 255 27.42 -46.66 42.36
N LEU A 256 28.39 -45.81 42.67
CA LEU A 256 28.40 -44.40 42.25
C LEU A 256 28.51 -44.23 40.73
N ILE A 257 29.30 -45.07 40.06
CA ILE A 257 29.37 -45.11 38.58
C ILE A 257 28.05 -45.61 37.99
N ILE A 258 27.44 -46.65 38.56
CA ILE A 258 26.13 -47.14 38.13
C ILE A 258 25.05 -46.06 38.35
N LEU A 259 25.09 -45.33 39.47
CA LEU A 259 24.17 -44.23 39.76
C LEU A 259 24.39 -43.00 38.86
N SER A 260 25.62 -42.67 38.47
CA SER A 260 25.86 -41.61 37.49
C SER A 260 25.39 -42.01 36.10
N ILE A 261 25.61 -43.27 35.69
CA ILE A 261 25.04 -43.85 34.46
C ILE A 261 23.50 -43.87 34.53
N PHE A 262 22.88 -44.18 35.68
CA PHE A 262 21.42 -44.11 35.85
C PHE A 262 20.88 -42.68 35.83
N SER A 263 21.63 -41.72 36.39
CA SER A 263 21.28 -40.29 36.34
C SER A 263 21.39 -39.76 34.91
N PHE A 264 22.45 -40.12 34.19
CA PHE A 264 22.63 -39.77 32.79
C PHE A 264 21.56 -40.46 31.91
N LYS A 265 21.22 -41.71 32.20
CA LYS A 265 20.11 -42.41 31.54
C LYS A 265 18.77 -41.72 31.80
N THR A 266 18.44 -41.34 33.04
CA THR A 266 17.18 -40.61 33.32
C THR A 266 17.15 -39.19 32.74
N ALA A 267 18.30 -38.54 32.56
CA ALA A 267 18.41 -37.29 31.80
C ALA A 267 18.20 -37.51 30.29
N VAL A 268 18.84 -38.53 29.70
CA VAL A 268 18.65 -38.94 28.29
C VAL A 268 17.22 -39.40 28.04
N ASP A 269 16.60 -40.13 28.96
CA ASP A 269 15.22 -40.61 28.86
C ASP A 269 14.21 -39.46 29.05
N ARG A 270 14.55 -38.41 29.82
CA ARG A 270 13.79 -37.14 29.82
C ARG A 270 13.91 -36.40 28.49
N CYS A 271 15.09 -36.28 27.91
CA CYS A 271 15.27 -35.72 26.57
C CYS A 271 14.52 -36.55 25.51
N LYS A 272 14.53 -37.89 25.62
CA LYS A 272 13.75 -38.79 24.76
C LYS A 272 12.24 -38.63 24.94
N SER A 273 11.72 -38.37 26.14
CA SER A 273 10.28 -38.18 26.32
C SER A 273 9.71 -36.99 25.52
N GLY A 274 10.50 -35.92 25.34
CA GLY A 274 10.18 -34.82 24.42
C GLY A 274 10.32 -35.21 22.92
N ILE A 275 11.12 -36.21 22.61
CA ILE A 275 11.48 -36.62 21.23
C ILE A 275 10.62 -37.78 20.71
N GLU A 276 10.21 -38.76 21.53
CA GLU A 276 9.34 -39.87 21.09
C GLU A 276 7.93 -39.38 20.74
N THR A 277 7.48 -38.29 21.36
CA THR A 277 6.27 -37.55 20.98
C THR A 277 6.37 -36.95 19.56
N VAL A 278 7.58 -36.78 19.02
CA VAL A 278 7.83 -36.30 17.64
C VAL A 278 8.14 -37.48 16.69
N ILE A 279 8.99 -38.42 17.11
CA ILE A 279 9.44 -39.56 16.27
C ILE A 279 8.29 -40.54 15.96
N SER A 280 7.32 -40.70 16.87
CA SER A 280 6.10 -41.49 16.61
C SER A 280 5.19 -40.91 15.52
N TRP A 281 5.37 -39.64 15.14
CA TRP A 281 4.66 -38.99 14.04
C TRP A 281 5.47 -38.96 12.74
N VAL A 282 6.80 -38.94 12.83
CA VAL A 282 7.72 -38.99 11.67
C VAL A 282 7.90 -40.42 11.11
N SER A 283 7.69 -41.46 11.91
CA SER A 283 7.76 -42.86 11.45
C SER A 283 6.40 -43.44 11.00
N ASN A 284 5.34 -42.61 10.96
CA ASN A 284 3.97 -43.01 10.62
C ASN A 284 3.60 -42.72 9.15
N ASP A 285 4.61 -42.71 8.27
CA ASP A 285 4.43 -42.48 6.83
C ASP A 285 4.26 -43.79 6.02
N ASP A 286 4.30 -44.93 6.70
CA ASP A 286 3.84 -46.21 6.16
C ASP A 286 2.30 -46.31 6.26
N LYS A 287 1.62 -45.78 5.24
CA LYS A 287 0.15 -45.85 4.98
C LYS A 287 -0.76 -44.94 5.81
N LYS A 288 -0.65 -43.63 5.59
CA LYS A 288 -1.87 -42.81 5.47
C LYS A 288 -2.53 -43.15 4.13
N GLU A 289 -3.85 -43.38 4.09
CA GLU A 289 -4.54 -43.55 2.80
C GLU A 289 -4.55 -42.22 2.00
N PRO A 290 -4.51 -42.28 0.66
CA PRO A 290 -4.73 -41.12 -0.19
C PRO A 290 -6.04 -40.42 0.17
N CYS A 291 -6.03 -39.09 0.22
CA CYS A 291 -7.24 -38.30 0.49
C CYS A 291 -7.26 -36.99 -0.29
N ILE A 292 -8.44 -36.38 -0.36
CA ILE A 292 -8.64 -35.02 -0.89
C ILE A 292 -8.17 -34.00 0.15
N SER A 293 -7.79 -32.79 -0.27
CA SER A 293 -7.30 -31.78 0.67
C SER A 293 -8.39 -31.36 1.64
N GLU A 294 -9.52 -30.89 1.10
CA GLU A 294 -10.66 -30.38 1.85
C GLU A 294 -11.95 -31.09 1.43
N ASN A 295 -12.89 -31.28 2.36
CA ASN A 295 -14.15 -31.98 2.13
C ASN A 295 -15.34 -31.03 1.82
N GLU A 296 -15.23 -29.74 2.16
CA GLU A 296 -16.18 -28.70 1.79
C GLU A 296 -15.42 -27.38 1.60
N ILE A 297 -15.77 -26.59 0.58
CA ILE A 297 -15.25 -25.24 0.33
C ILE A 297 -16.39 -24.29 -0.07
N THR A 298 -16.29 -23.02 0.33
CA THR A 298 -17.21 -21.95 -0.11
C THR A 298 -16.43 -20.89 -0.89
N LEU A 299 -16.90 -20.54 -2.09
CA LEU A 299 -16.26 -19.60 -3.03
C LEU A 299 -17.28 -18.55 -3.50
N LYS A 300 -16.86 -17.30 -3.80
CA LYS A 300 -17.75 -16.36 -4.51
C LYS A 300 -17.66 -16.61 -6.02
N VAL A 301 -18.67 -16.18 -6.78
CA VAL A 301 -18.64 -16.28 -8.26
C VAL A 301 -17.42 -15.54 -8.84
N GLY A 302 -16.62 -16.23 -9.63
CA GLY A 302 -15.37 -15.73 -10.21
C GLY A 302 -14.12 -15.98 -9.36
N ASP A 303 -14.26 -16.50 -8.14
CA ASP A 303 -13.13 -16.93 -7.31
C ASP A 303 -12.70 -18.36 -7.68
N ASP A 304 -11.51 -18.76 -7.23
CA ASP A 304 -10.98 -20.10 -7.47
C ASP A 304 -10.17 -20.66 -6.27
N PHE A 305 -9.92 -21.97 -6.26
CA PHE A 305 -9.28 -22.68 -5.14
C PHE A 305 -8.63 -24.00 -5.59
N THR A 306 -7.39 -24.27 -5.19
CA THR A 306 -6.68 -25.51 -5.57
C THR A 306 -6.90 -26.65 -4.57
N LEU A 307 -7.63 -27.68 -5.00
CA LEU A 307 -7.75 -28.94 -4.26
C LEU A 307 -6.51 -29.83 -4.52
N ILE A 308 -5.90 -30.34 -3.45
CA ILE A 308 -4.66 -31.13 -3.50
C ILE A 308 -4.98 -32.58 -3.12
N ALA A 309 -4.40 -33.55 -3.84
CA ALA A 309 -4.43 -34.95 -3.43
C ALA A 309 -3.32 -35.20 -2.38
N LYS A 310 -3.70 -35.39 -1.12
CA LYS A 310 -2.80 -35.65 0.03
C LYS A 310 -2.49 -37.16 0.13
N ASN A 311 -1.32 -37.52 0.70
CA ASN A 311 -0.85 -38.91 0.92
C ASN A 311 -0.73 -39.79 -0.35
N VAL A 312 -0.25 -39.23 -1.48
CA VAL A 312 -0.20 -39.93 -2.77
C VAL A 312 1.23 -40.35 -3.13
N THR A 313 1.46 -41.66 -3.37
CA THR A 313 2.78 -42.13 -3.83
C THR A 313 3.10 -41.68 -5.26
N LYS A 314 4.38 -41.62 -5.65
CA LYS A 314 4.81 -41.21 -7.01
C LYS A 314 4.07 -41.95 -8.13
N LYS A 315 3.92 -43.27 -8.01
CA LYS A 315 3.19 -44.16 -8.95
C LYS A 315 1.67 -43.92 -8.99
N GLN A 316 1.10 -43.31 -7.96
CA GLN A 316 -0.31 -42.91 -7.93
C GLN A 316 -0.51 -41.49 -8.47
N LYS A 317 0.48 -40.60 -8.37
CA LYS A 317 0.39 -39.21 -8.85
C LYS A 317 0.12 -39.14 -10.36
N GLU A 318 0.75 -40.03 -11.13
CA GLU A 318 0.52 -40.25 -12.57
C GLU A 318 -0.90 -40.73 -12.92
N LYS A 319 -1.73 -41.07 -11.93
CA LYS A 319 -3.08 -41.60 -12.10
C LYS A 319 -4.17 -40.75 -11.44
N ILE A 320 -3.82 -39.56 -10.93
CA ILE A 320 -4.79 -38.62 -10.38
C ILE A 320 -5.72 -38.16 -11.51
N SER A 321 -7.02 -38.12 -11.23
CA SER A 321 -7.98 -37.40 -12.07
C SER A 321 -9.07 -36.76 -11.21
N TRP A 322 -9.46 -35.55 -11.62
CA TRP A 322 -10.47 -34.74 -10.97
C TRP A 322 -11.74 -34.68 -11.83
N LYS A 323 -12.91 -34.57 -11.18
CA LYS A 323 -14.18 -34.43 -11.89
C LYS A 323 -15.21 -33.64 -11.10
N SER A 324 -15.78 -32.59 -11.70
CA SER A 324 -16.99 -31.93 -11.16
C SER A 324 -18.24 -32.76 -11.46
N SER A 325 -19.26 -32.60 -10.61
CA SER A 325 -20.62 -33.05 -10.89
C SER A 325 -21.48 -32.00 -11.60
N LYS A 326 -21.04 -30.73 -11.64
CA LYS A 326 -21.78 -29.60 -12.22
C LYS A 326 -20.82 -28.49 -12.68
N ASP A 327 -20.20 -28.66 -13.84
CA ASP A 327 -19.25 -27.69 -14.42
C ASP A 327 -19.83 -26.27 -14.55
N ARG A 328 -21.14 -26.14 -14.79
CA ARG A 328 -21.87 -24.85 -14.83
C ARG A 328 -21.94 -24.10 -13.49
N ILE A 329 -21.53 -24.73 -12.39
CA ILE A 329 -21.46 -24.13 -11.04
C ILE A 329 -19.99 -23.99 -10.64
N ALA A 330 -19.23 -25.08 -10.74
CA ALA A 330 -17.77 -25.05 -10.59
C ALA A 330 -17.10 -26.12 -11.46
N THR A 331 -16.06 -25.74 -12.19
CA THR A 331 -15.15 -26.66 -12.91
C THR A 331 -13.95 -27.02 -12.04
N ILE A 332 -13.21 -28.07 -12.40
CA ILE A 332 -11.86 -28.34 -11.88
C ILE A 332 -10.94 -28.76 -13.03
N ASP A 333 -9.68 -28.32 -13.00
CA ASP A 333 -8.66 -28.69 -13.99
C ASP A 333 -7.90 -29.99 -13.63
N ALA A 334 -6.87 -30.33 -14.40
CA ALA A 334 -6.04 -31.52 -14.15
C ALA A 334 -5.10 -31.36 -12.93
N ASN A 335 -4.75 -30.14 -12.56
CA ASN A 335 -3.83 -29.84 -11.47
C ASN A 335 -4.54 -29.82 -10.10
N GLY A 336 -5.82 -29.42 -10.09
CA GLY A 336 -6.67 -29.33 -8.90
C GLY A 336 -7.41 -27.99 -8.75
N LYS A 337 -7.21 -27.02 -9.66
CA LYS A 337 -7.76 -25.66 -9.58
C LYS A 337 -9.26 -25.68 -9.86
N VAL A 338 -10.06 -25.45 -8.83
CA VAL A 338 -11.52 -25.31 -8.88
C VAL A 338 -11.85 -23.86 -9.23
N ILE A 339 -12.64 -23.61 -10.27
CA ILE A 339 -13.10 -22.24 -10.63
C ILE A 339 -14.62 -22.15 -10.44
N ALA A 340 -15.09 -21.12 -9.73
CA ALA A 340 -16.51 -20.91 -9.43
C ALA A 340 -17.21 -20.05 -10.49
N HIS A 341 -18.15 -20.65 -11.24
CA HIS A 341 -18.84 -20.00 -12.37
C HIS A 341 -20.20 -19.41 -12.02
N LYS A 342 -20.95 -20.04 -11.11
CA LYS A 342 -22.32 -19.63 -10.78
C LYS A 342 -22.75 -20.11 -9.40
N GLU A 343 -23.53 -19.30 -8.71
CA GLU A 343 -24.21 -19.63 -7.44
C GLU A 343 -24.88 -21.01 -7.44
N GLY A 344 -24.74 -21.72 -6.33
CA GLY A 344 -25.30 -23.05 -6.08
C GLY A 344 -24.25 -24.03 -5.57
N THR A 345 -24.59 -25.33 -5.56
CA THR A 345 -23.71 -26.39 -5.01
C THR A 345 -23.26 -27.39 -6.06
N ALA A 346 -21.96 -27.63 -6.13
CA ALA A 346 -21.31 -28.68 -6.91
C ALA A 346 -20.59 -29.66 -5.98
N LYS A 347 -20.12 -30.77 -6.55
CA LYS A 347 -19.25 -31.74 -5.88
C LYS A 347 -18.07 -32.05 -6.78
N ILE A 348 -16.85 -31.91 -6.28
CA ILE A 348 -15.61 -32.31 -6.93
C ILE A 348 -15.21 -33.70 -6.43
N LYS A 349 -14.79 -34.59 -7.32
CA LYS A 349 -14.36 -35.96 -6.99
C LYS A 349 -12.91 -36.20 -7.39
N LEU A 350 -12.12 -36.68 -6.43
CA LEU A 350 -10.74 -37.15 -6.63
C LEU A 350 -10.75 -38.65 -6.91
N HIS A 351 -10.15 -39.07 -8.03
CA HIS A 351 -9.91 -40.48 -8.35
C HIS A 351 -8.41 -40.74 -8.52
N ILE A 352 -7.97 -41.96 -8.21
CA ILE A 352 -6.62 -42.46 -8.51
C ILE A 352 -6.78 -43.76 -9.28
N GLY A 353 -6.60 -43.69 -10.60
CA GLY A 353 -7.15 -44.70 -11.51
C GLY A 353 -8.66 -44.82 -11.33
N ASP A 354 -9.18 -46.04 -11.35
CA ASP A 354 -10.62 -46.31 -11.26
C ASP A 354 -11.20 -46.18 -9.83
N LYS A 355 -10.36 -46.02 -8.79
CA LYS A 355 -10.82 -45.86 -7.39
C LYS A 355 -11.17 -44.39 -7.12
N LEU A 356 -12.42 -44.13 -6.72
CA LEU A 356 -12.82 -42.88 -6.06
C LEU A 356 -12.16 -42.79 -4.67
N ILE A 357 -11.49 -41.68 -4.41
CA ILE A 357 -10.66 -41.46 -3.20
C ILE A 357 -11.31 -40.47 -2.24
N GLY A 358 -11.91 -39.39 -2.76
CA GLY A 358 -12.51 -38.34 -1.94
C GLY A 358 -13.52 -37.52 -2.73
N THR A 359 -14.31 -36.72 -2.02
CA THR A 359 -15.26 -35.78 -2.60
C THR A 359 -15.26 -34.49 -1.78
N CYS A 360 -15.17 -33.35 -2.46
CA CYS A 360 -15.29 -32.02 -1.87
C CYS A 360 -16.62 -31.40 -2.31
N ASP A 361 -17.41 -30.92 -1.37
CA ASP A 361 -18.64 -30.16 -1.65
C ASP A 361 -18.30 -28.68 -1.85
N VAL A 362 -18.62 -28.15 -3.03
CA VAL A 362 -18.32 -26.76 -3.41
C VAL A 362 -19.60 -25.95 -3.36
N LYS A 363 -19.64 -24.97 -2.46
CA LYS A 363 -20.74 -24.01 -2.32
C LYS A 363 -20.33 -22.67 -2.95
N VAL A 364 -20.87 -22.37 -4.12
CA VAL A 364 -20.68 -21.06 -4.75
C VAL A 364 -21.76 -20.10 -4.26
N VAL A 365 -21.34 -18.96 -3.71
CA VAL A 365 -22.21 -17.87 -3.23
C VAL A 365 -22.06 -16.64 -4.13
N LYS A 366 -23.00 -15.68 -4.05
CA LYS A 366 -22.90 -14.44 -4.84
C LYS A 366 -21.60 -13.71 -4.48
N LYS A 367 -20.93 -13.15 -5.49
CA LYS A 367 -19.91 -12.12 -5.24
C LYS A 367 -20.62 -10.85 -4.79
N GLU A 368 -20.50 -10.54 -3.51
CA GLU A 368 -20.97 -9.29 -2.92
C GLU A 368 -20.30 -8.13 -3.66
N GLU A 369 -21.12 -7.24 -4.22
CA GLU A 369 -20.64 -5.96 -4.74
C GLU A 369 -20.19 -5.10 -3.54
N PRO A 370 -19.12 -4.30 -3.68
CA PRO A 370 -18.66 -3.45 -2.59
C PRO A 370 -19.79 -2.52 -2.14
N ASN A 371 -20.00 -2.42 -0.82
CA ASN A 371 -20.98 -1.50 -0.24
C ASN A 371 -20.44 -0.06 -0.31
N LEU A 372 -20.41 0.49 -1.52
CA LEU A 372 -19.95 1.83 -1.80
C LEU A 372 -20.82 2.86 -1.07
N PRO A 373 -20.23 3.97 -0.56
CA PRO A 373 -20.99 5.13 -0.12
C PRO A 373 -22.02 5.59 -1.16
N ASP A 374 -23.11 6.18 -0.69
CA ASP A 374 -24.15 6.76 -1.53
C ASP A 374 -23.70 8.13 -2.09
N TYR A 375 -22.64 8.09 -2.92
CA TYR A 375 -22.05 9.26 -3.56
C TYR A 375 -23.09 10.00 -4.42
N LYS A 376 -23.06 11.33 -4.41
CA LYS A 376 -24.02 12.19 -5.13
C LYS A 376 -23.31 13.35 -5.80
N LEU A 377 -23.73 13.70 -7.01
CA LEU A 377 -23.24 14.92 -7.66
C LEU A 377 -23.79 16.15 -6.92
N THR A 378 -23.03 17.25 -6.90
CA THR A 378 -23.50 18.54 -6.35
C THR A 378 -24.70 19.11 -7.09
N ALA A 379 -24.88 18.74 -8.36
CA ALA A 379 -26.08 19.02 -9.14
C ALA A 379 -26.41 17.82 -10.06
N THR A 380 -27.70 17.63 -10.36
CA THR A 380 -28.18 16.67 -11.39
C THR A 380 -28.69 17.38 -12.64
N GLU A 381 -28.93 18.69 -12.55
CA GLU A 381 -29.30 19.58 -13.65
C GLU A 381 -28.55 20.91 -13.46
N LEU A 382 -28.05 21.50 -14.55
CA LEU A 382 -27.40 22.80 -14.56
C LEU A 382 -27.86 23.63 -15.77
N GLU A 383 -28.18 24.90 -15.55
CA GLU A 383 -28.29 25.89 -16.62
C GLU A 383 -27.05 26.79 -16.59
N LEU A 384 -26.43 27.01 -17.75
CA LEU A 384 -25.22 27.81 -17.94
C LEU A 384 -25.40 28.73 -19.15
N ASN A 385 -24.72 29.87 -19.20
CA ASN A 385 -24.54 30.67 -20.42
C ASN A 385 -23.27 30.24 -21.15
N VAL A 386 -23.14 30.53 -22.46
CA VAL A 386 -21.91 30.26 -23.22
C VAL A 386 -20.69 30.95 -22.58
N ASN A 387 -19.61 30.19 -22.40
CA ASN A 387 -18.36 30.53 -21.70
C ASN A 387 -18.40 30.48 -20.16
N ASP A 388 -19.54 30.18 -19.53
CA ASP A 388 -19.56 29.89 -18.09
C ASP A 388 -18.73 28.65 -17.76
N THR A 389 -18.05 28.70 -16.61
CA THR A 389 -17.25 27.60 -16.04
C THR A 389 -17.74 27.27 -14.63
N VAL A 390 -18.09 26.01 -14.37
CA VAL A 390 -18.67 25.53 -13.09
C VAL A 390 -18.03 24.20 -12.70
N ILE A 391 -17.73 24.03 -11.41
CA ILE A 391 -17.19 22.77 -10.87
C ILE A 391 -18.34 21.88 -10.36
N LEU A 392 -18.53 20.75 -11.02
CA LEU A 392 -19.40 19.66 -10.59
C LEU A 392 -18.55 18.64 -9.80
N THR A 393 -18.95 18.28 -8.58
CA THR A 393 -18.19 17.34 -7.74
C THR A 393 -19.05 16.17 -7.27
N LEU A 394 -18.40 15.05 -6.96
CA LEU A 394 -19.03 13.82 -6.47
C LEU A 394 -18.81 13.75 -4.94
N ILE A 395 -19.86 14.06 -4.18
CA ILE A 395 -19.85 14.19 -2.72
C ILE A 395 -19.56 12.83 -2.07
N GLY A 396 -18.68 12.83 -1.06
CA GLY A 396 -18.32 11.66 -0.26
C GLY A 396 -17.11 10.87 -0.78
N VAL A 397 -16.49 11.30 -1.89
CA VAL A 397 -15.26 10.71 -2.43
C VAL A 397 -14.04 11.37 -1.77
N GLU A 398 -13.09 10.56 -1.29
CA GLU A 398 -11.84 11.06 -0.69
C GLU A 398 -10.76 11.33 -1.76
N ASP A 399 -10.57 10.41 -2.72
CA ASP A 399 -9.68 10.60 -3.87
C ASP A 399 -10.48 10.88 -5.16
N VAL A 400 -10.46 12.14 -5.60
CA VAL A 400 -11.15 12.57 -6.83
C VAL A 400 -10.42 12.19 -8.12
N SER A 401 -9.19 11.68 -8.06
CA SER A 401 -8.39 11.31 -9.24
C SER A 401 -8.86 10.04 -9.94
N GLU A 402 -9.54 9.14 -9.22
CA GLU A 402 -10.16 7.94 -9.80
C GLU A 402 -11.44 8.24 -10.61
N ILE A 403 -12.02 9.44 -10.45
CA ILE A 403 -13.28 9.82 -11.09
C ILE A 403 -13.06 10.10 -12.59
N LYS A 404 -13.64 9.26 -13.44
CA LYS A 404 -13.57 9.41 -14.89
C LYS A 404 -14.72 10.28 -15.38
N TRP A 405 -14.39 11.49 -15.81
CA TRP A 405 -15.34 12.47 -16.31
C TRP A 405 -15.56 12.36 -17.82
N ASN A 406 -16.80 12.51 -18.26
CA ASN A 406 -17.20 12.45 -19.67
C ASN A 406 -18.23 13.54 -20.03
N SER A 407 -18.25 13.92 -21.30
CA SER A 407 -19.29 14.75 -21.91
C SER A 407 -19.77 14.08 -23.18
N THR A 408 -21.10 13.96 -23.33
CA THR A 408 -21.73 13.39 -24.53
C THR A 408 -21.57 14.24 -25.78
N ASP A 409 -21.37 15.56 -25.63
CA ASP A 409 -21.03 16.47 -26.73
C ASP A 409 -20.02 17.54 -26.28
N LYS A 410 -18.76 17.32 -26.65
CA LYS A 410 -17.62 18.20 -26.33
C LYS A 410 -17.61 19.52 -27.12
N SER A 411 -18.56 19.73 -28.04
CA SER A 411 -18.80 20.99 -28.75
C SER A 411 -19.80 21.89 -28.00
N VAL A 412 -20.71 21.32 -27.21
CA VAL A 412 -21.64 22.06 -26.32
C VAL A 412 -20.95 22.41 -25.01
N ALA A 413 -20.37 21.43 -24.31
CA ALA A 413 -19.53 21.65 -23.12
C ALA A 413 -18.47 20.55 -22.95
N THR A 414 -17.30 20.92 -22.44
CA THR A 414 -16.25 19.95 -22.01
C THR A 414 -16.16 19.89 -20.50
N VAL A 415 -15.81 18.71 -19.98
CA VAL A 415 -15.50 18.50 -18.56
C VAL A 415 -14.08 17.96 -18.40
N THR A 416 -13.34 18.48 -17.41
CA THR A 416 -12.04 17.97 -16.97
C THR A 416 -11.99 17.98 -15.44
N ASN A 417 -11.78 16.84 -14.79
CA ASN A 417 -11.69 16.73 -13.32
C ASN A 417 -12.88 17.38 -12.54
N GLY A 418 -14.07 17.40 -13.15
CA GLY A 418 -15.28 18.05 -12.61
C GLY A 418 -15.49 19.50 -13.03
N GLU A 419 -14.46 20.19 -13.53
CA GLU A 419 -14.59 21.52 -14.13
C GLU A 419 -15.27 21.42 -15.50
N ILE A 420 -16.50 21.93 -15.58
CA ILE A 420 -17.30 22.03 -16.81
C ILE A 420 -17.07 23.42 -17.41
N VAL A 421 -16.65 23.46 -18.67
CA VAL A 421 -16.54 24.68 -19.49
C VAL A 421 -17.54 24.58 -20.64
N SER A 422 -18.53 25.48 -20.63
CA SER A 422 -19.53 25.61 -21.69
C SER A 422 -18.95 26.33 -22.92
N LYS A 423 -19.45 26.03 -24.13
CA LYS A 423 -18.87 26.51 -25.40
C LYS A 423 -19.89 26.94 -26.45
N LYS A 424 -21.07 26.31 -26.46
CA LYS A 424 -22.13 26.57 -27.43
C LYS A 424 -23.46 26.21 -26.80
N ALA A 425 -24.50 26.97 -27.11
CA ALA A 425 -25.85 26.63 -26.68
C ALA A 425 -26.34 25.27 -27.17
N GLY A 426 -27.10 24.58 -26.33
CA GLY A 426 -27.54 23.21 -26.52
C GLY A 426 -27.62 22.44 -25.20
N CYS A 427 -28.19 21.24 -25.24
CA CYS A 427 -28.28 20.34 -24.09
C CYS A 427 -27.23 19.23 -24.20
N VAL A 428 -26.52 18.94 -23.11
CA VAL A 428 -25.47 17.91 -23.06
C VAL A 428 -25.48 17.19 -21.71
N LYS A 429 -25.26 15.87 -21.73
CA LYS A 429 -25.07 15.08 -20.50
C LYS A 429 -23.60 15.04 -20.13
N ILE A 430 -23.28 15.47 -18.92
CA ILE A 430 -21.98 15.31 -18.26
C ILE A 430 -22.09 14.12 -17.30
N SER A 431 -21.11 13.21 -17.31
CA SER A 431 -21.12 12.09 -16.37
C SER A 431 -19.78 11.87 -15.66
N ALA A 432 -19.90 11.34 -14.44
CA ALA A 432 -18.80 10.93 -13.57
C ALA A 432 -18.90 9.42 -13.35
N THR A 433 -17.85 8.68 -13.67
CA THR A 433 -17.77 7.23 -13.42
C THR A 433 -16.76 6.94 -12.33
N LEU A 434 -17.20 6.27 -11.26
CA LEU A 434 -16.36 5.83 -10.14
C LEU A 434 -16.74 4.39 -9.75
N TYR A 435 -15.74 3.51 -9.59
CA TYR A 435 -15.92 2.06 -9.33
C TYR A 435 -16.92 1.34 -10.25
N GLY A 436 -17.07 1.81 -11.49
CA GLY A 436 -18.00 1.26 -12.48
C GLY A 436 -19.45 1.74 -12.37
N LYS A 437 -19.79 2.57 -11.36
CA LYS A 437 -21.09 3.24 -11.26
C LYS A 437 -21.00 4.64 -11.90
N GLU A 438 -21.97 4.96 -12.75
CA GLU A 438 -22.08 6.25 -13.44
C GLU A 438 -23.08 7.17 -12.72
N TYR A 439 -22.72 8.44 -12.63
CA TYR A 439 -23.57 9.54 -12.14
C TYR A 439 -23.67 10.60 -13.24
N VAL A 440 -24.86 11.12 -13.48
CA VAL A 440 -25.15 12.01 -14.64
C VAL A 440 -25.71 13.34 -14.17
N CYS A 441 -25.27 14.41 -14.82
CA CYS A 441 -25.85 15.75 -14.74
C CYS A 441 -26.25 16.23 -16.14
N ASP A 442 -27.45 16.76 -16.26
CA ASP A 442 -27.97 17.32 -17.52
C ASP A 442 -27.69 18.82 -17.57
N VAL A 443 -26.87 19.23 -18.53
CA VAL A 443 -26.40 20.62 -18.67
C VAL A 443 -27.08 21.28 -19.87
N THR A 444 -27.80 22.36 -19.62
CA THR A 444 -28.40 23.21 -20.65
C THR A 444 -27.58 24.48 -20.78
N VAL A 445 -26.89 24.64 -21.91
CA VAL A 445 -26.18 25.87 -22.25
C VAL A 445 -27.13 26.78 -23.03
N LYS A 446 -27.33 28.01 -22.56
CA LYS A 446 -28.08 29.09 -23.21
C LYS A 446 -27.13 29.99 -23.98
N GLU A 447 -27.59 30.56 -25.09
CA GLU A 447 -26.85 31.65 -25.75
C GLU A 447 -26.80 32.84 -24.79
N LEU A 448 -25.66 33.54 -24.75
CA LEU A 448 -25.60 34.85 -24.15
C LEU A 448 -26.59 35.74 -24.92
N GLN A 449 -27.62 36.22 -24.24
CA GLN A 449 -28.43 37.30 -24.78
C GLN A 449 -27.64 38.59 -24.59
N ASP A 450 -27.44 39.34 -25.66
CA ASP A 450 -26.83 40.67 -25.61
C ASP A 450 -27.81 41.63 -24.91
N GLU A 451 -27.76 41.71 -23.57
CA GLU A 451 -28.56 42.67 -22.77
C GLU A 451 -28.14 44.14 -23.00
N ASP A 452 -27.10 44.39 -23.80
CA ASP A 452 -26.75 45.71 -24.37
C ASP A 452 -27.14 45.79 -25.87
N SER A 453 -28.39 45.41 -26.21
CA SER A 453 -28.95 45.77 -27.51
C SER A 453 -29.20 47.29 -27.57
N ASP A 454 -28.46 47.98 -28.44
CA ASP A 454 -28.42 49.44 -28.65
C ASP A 454 -29.79 50.10 -29.03
N ASP A 455 -30.86 49.31 -29.10
CA ASP A 455 -32.22 49.70 -29.46
C ASP A 455 -33.04 50.32 -28.31
N ASP A 456 -32.66 50.12 -27.05
CA ASP A 456 -33.37 50.71 -25.88
C ASP A 456 -32.82 52.09 -25.47
N ILE A 457 -31.78 52.59 -26.15
CA ILE A 457 -31.23 53.94 -25.94
C ILE A 457 -32.11 54.97 -26.66
N ILE A 458 -33.15 55.42 -25.97
CA ILE A 458 -34.02 56.51 -26.43
C ILE A 458 -33.39 57.88 -26.10
N ILE A 459 -33.12 58.70 -27.12
CA ILE A 459 -32.74 60.12 -26.96
C ILE A 459 -33.92 61.01 -27.36
N ARG A 460 -34.42 61.82 -26.43
CA ARG A 460 -35.55 62.73 -26.68
C ARG A 460 -35.11 64.17 -26.79
N ILE A 461 -35.80 64.95 -27.60
CA ILE A 461 -35.65 66.41 -27.67
C ILE A 461 -36.54 67.06 -26.62
N LYS A 462 -35.96 67.91 -25.77
CA LYS A 462 -36.72 68.85 -24.95
C LYS A 462 -37.29 69.95 -25.84
N SER A 463 -38.46 69.69 -26.42
CA SER A 463 -39.15 70.66 -27.27
C SER A 463 -39.49 71.93 -26.48
N TRP A 464 -39.38 73.12 -27.10
CA TRP A 464 -39.52 74.40 -26.39
C TRP A 464 -40.90 74.66 -25.76
N ASN A 465 -41.93 73.86 -26.09
CA ASN A 465 -43.30 73.98 -25.55
C ASN A 465 -43.98 72.60 -25.31
N ASP A 466 -43.23 71.55 -24.94
CA ASP A 466 -43.74 70.19 -24.63
C ASP A 466 -44.73 69.57 -25.67
N THR A 467 -44.61 69.97 -26.94
CA THR A 467 -45.59 69.69 -28.01
C THR A 467 -44.94 69.17 -29.30
N GLY A 468 -43.65 68.81 -29.26
CA GLY A 468 -42.88 68.43 -30.45
C GLY A 468 -42.67 69.59 -31.44
N LYS A 469 -42.92 70.83 -30.99
CA LYS A 469 -42.85 72.06 -31.81
C LYS A 469 -41.98 73.13 -31.16
N GLY A 470 -41.27 73.85 -32.00
CA GLY A 470 -40.42 74.98 -31.63
C GLY A 470 -40.76 76.22 -32.44
N GLU A 471 -40.65 77.41 -31.84
CA GLU A 471 -40.80 78.69 -32.55
C GLU A 471 -39.65 79.63 -32.17
N ILE A 472 -38.98 80.21 -33.17
CA ILE A 472 -37.89 81.19 -33.00
C ILE A 472 -38.04 82.31 -34.02
N LEU A 473 -37.38 83.46 -33.81
CA LEU A 473 -37.38 84.55 -34.79
C LEU A 473 -36.21 84.43 -35.78
N LEU A 474 -36.34 85.02 -36.96
CA LEU A 474 -35.22 85.10 -37.93
C LEU A 474 -34.04 85.94 -37.42
N THR A 475 -34.27 86.84 -36.48
CA THR A 475 -33.22 87.70 -35.87
C THR A 475 -32.43 87.01 -34.75
N ASP A 476 -32.82 85.80 -34.38
CA ASP A 476 -32.37 85.14 -33.16
C ASP A 476 -31.00 84.46 -33.30
N LYS A 477 -30.30 84.31 -32.17
CA LYS A 477 -28.92 83.81 -32.11
C LYS A 477 -28.72 82.86 -30.94
N ASN A 478 -27.79 81.92 -31.11
CA ASN A 478 -27.34 80.95 -30.10
C ASN A 478 -28.45 80.01 -29.57
N TYR A 479 -29.41 79.61 -30.41
CA TYR A 479 -30.37 78.58 -30.03
C TYR A 479 -29.70 77.20 -30.03
N TRP A 480 -30.19 76.32 -29.15
CA TRP A 480 -29.68 74.96 -28.95
C TRP A 480 -30.86 74.04 -28.66
N VAL A 481 -30.98 72.95 -29.41
CA VAL A 481 -31.93 71.86 -29.14
C VAL A 481 -31.43 71.06 -27.93
N PRO A 482 -32.06 71.14 -26.75
CA PRO A 482 -31.64 70.37 -25.60
C PRO A 482 -32.17 68.93 -25.72
N THR A 483 -31.41 67.95 -25.25
CA THR A 483 -31.83 66.54 -25.24
C THR A 483 -31.91 65.95 -23.84
N ASP A 484 -32.85 65.04 -23.64
CA ASP A 484 -32.81 64.04 -22.57
C ASP A 484 -32.23 62.74 -23.12
N LYS A 485 -31.32 62.15 -22.34
CA LYS A 485 -30.68 60.87 -22.65
C LYS A 485 -30.28 60.17 -21.35
N PRO A 486 -30.18 58.83 -21.31
CA PRO A 486 -29.56 58.12 -20.20
C PRO A 486 -28.09 58.52 -19.93
N SER A 487 -27.65 58.29 -18.70
CA SER A 487 -26.33 58.69 -18.18
C SER A 487 -25.17 58.01 -18.90
N ASN A 488 -25.34 56.75 -19.28
CA ASN A 488 -24.37 55.87 -19.96
C ASN A 488 -24.17 56.17 -21.46
N VAL A 489 -25.10 56.89 -22.11
CA VAL A 489 -25.03 57.14 -23.57
C VAL A 489 -23.78 57.93 -23.97
N ASP A 490 -22.94 57.34 -24.82
CA ASP A 490 -21.80 57.99 -25.46
C ASP A 490 -22.27 59.21 -26.27
N LYS A 491 -21.66 60.37 -25.99
CA LYS A 491 -22.01 61.65 -26.62
C LYS A 491 -21.46 61.78 -28.05
N THR A 492 -20.50 60.94 -28.45
CA THR A 492 -19.87 61.00 -29.78
C THR A 492 -20.73 60.36 -30.87
N LEU A 493 -21.64 59.45 -30.50
CA LEU A 493 -22.58 58.77 -31.40
C LEU A 493 -23.91 59.53 -31.57
N ILE A 494 -24.07 60.69 -30.92
CA ILE A 494 -25.25 61.57 -31.05
C ILE A 494 -25.00 62.51 -32.22
N THR A 495 -25.96 62.59 -33.14
CA THR A 495 -25.89 63.48 -34.31
C THR A 495 -27.19 64.27 -34.48
N PHE A 496 -27.10 65.44 -35.11
CA PHE A 496 -28.25 66.30 -35.41
C PHE A 496 -28.28 66.62 -36.91
N SER A 497 -29.48 66.74 -37.48
CA SER A 497 -29.69 67.19 -38.86
C SER A 497 -30.93 68.08 -39.00
N SER A 498 -31.06 68.77 -40.14
CA SER A 498 -32.24 69.57 -40.49
C SER A 498 -32.83 69.05 -41.78
N GLU A 499 -34.14 68.84 -41.80
CA GLU A 499 -34.90 68.35 -42.97
C GLU A 499 -34.87 69.36 -44.14
N ASN A 500 -34.75 70.65 -43.83
CA ASN A 500 -34.49 71.72 -44.78
C ASN A 500 -33.46 72.74 -44.23
N THR A 501 -32.25 72.71 -44.80
CA THR A 501 -31.13 73.59 -44.45
C THR A 501 -31.22 75.00 -45.03
N GLU A 502 -32.13 75.29 -45.97
CA GLU A 502 -32.43 76.64 -46.44
C GLU A 502 -33.28 77.42 -45.43
N ILE A 503 -34.01 76.71 -44.57
CA ILE A 503 -34.84 77.28 -43.49
C ILE A 503 -34.01 77.42 -42.22
N ALA A 504 -33.38 76.33 -41.76
CA ALA A 504 -32.49 76.34 -40.58
C ALA A 504 -31.37 75.31 -40.71
N THR A 505 -30.17 75.65 -40.26
CA THR A 505 -29.06 74.70 -40.08
C THR A 505 -28.87 74.33 -38.62
N VAL A 506 -28.29 73.15 -38.37
CA VAL A 506 -27.93 72.66 -37.03
C VAL A 506 -26.50 72.09 -37.03
N THR A 507 -25.76 72.24 -35.94
CA THR A 507 -24.40 71.67 -35.80
C THR A 507 -24.40 70.30 -35.10
N ASP A 508 -23.24 69.64 -35.15
CA ASP A 508 -22.84 68.49 -34.33
C ASP A 508 -23.34 68.51 -32.86
N LYS A 509 -23.41 69.69 -32.24
CA LYS A 509 -23.76 69.92 -30.83
C LYS A 509 -25.21 70.38 -30.64
N GLY A 510 -26.04 70.36 -31.68
CA GLY A 510 -27.45 70.76 -31.62
C GLY A 510 -27.68 72.27 -31.64
N HIS A 511 -26.66 73.09 -31.94
CA HIS A 511 -26.83 74.54 -32.10
C HIS A 511 -27.54 74.86 -33.41
N VAL A 512 -28.63 75.63 -33.36
CA VAL A 512 -29.48 75.96 -34.51
C VAL A 512 -29.25 77.40 -34.96
N THR A 513 -29.14 77.60 -36.28
CA THR A 513 -29.05 78.91 -36.92
C THR A 513 -30.23 79.11 -37.87
N PRO A 514 -31.12 80.10 -37.64
CA PRO A 514 -32.20 80.44 -38.57
C PRO A 514 -31.65 81.10 -39.84
N ILE A 515 -32.21 80.76 -41.00
CA ILE A 515 -31.76 81.25 -42.32
C ILE A 515 -32.93 81.89 -43.10
N ALA A 516 -34.12 81.28 -43.07
CA ALA A 516 -35.31 81.81 -43.73
C ALA A 516 -36.59 81.61 -42.89
N ILE A 517 -37.63 82.40 -43.19
CA ILE A 517 -38.97 82.24 -42.62
C ILE A 517 -39.59 80.96 -43.20
N GLY A 518 -40.10 80.07 -42.34
CA GLY A 518 -40.65 78.79 -42.76
C GLY A 518 -40.71 77.77 -41.63
N THR A 519 -40.90 76.49 -41.98
CA THR A 519 -40.94 75.38 -41.03
C THR A 519 -40.06 74.23 -41.54
N THR A 520 -39.23 73.66 -40.65
CA THR A 520 -38.33 72.51 -40.90
C THR A 520 -38.32 71.60 -39.67
N LYS A 521 -38.03 70.30 -39.81
CA LYS A 521 -37.68 69.46 -38.66
C LYS A 521 -36.19 69.58 -38.34
N ILE A 522 -35.87 69.65 -37.05
CA ILE A 522 -34.53 69.29 -36.55
C ILE A 522 -34.63 67.88 -35.96
N ILE A 523 -33.80 66.97 -36.46
CA ILE A 523 -33.81 65.55 -36.11
C ILE A 523 -32.59 65.25 -35.23
N VAL A 524 -32.77 64.44 -34.17
CA VAL A 524 -31.65 63.84 -33.42
C VAL A 524 -31.59 62.34 -33.71
N SER A 525 -30.36 61.84 -33.85
CA SER A 525 -30.08 60.43 -34.12
C SER A 525 -29.00 59.89 -33.19
N TYR A 526 -29.08 58.59 -32.88
CA TYR A 526 -28.08 57.86 -32.11
C TYR A 526 -27.59 56.65 -32.90
N ASN A 527 -26.27 56.48 -33.00
CA ASN A 527 -25.62 55.40 -33.76
C ASN A 527 -26.20 55.20 -35.19
N GLY A 528 -26.56 56.31 -35.85
CA GLY A 528 -27.16 56.34 -37.18
C GLY A 528 -28.68 56.10 -37.26
N LYS A 529 -29.36 55.73 -36.17
CA LYS A 529 -30.83 55.59 -36.11
C LYS A 529 -31.48 56.91 -35.67
N GLU A 530 -32.56 57.34 -36.34
CA GLU A 530 -33.38 58.47 -35.87
C GLU A 530 -34.05 58.14 -34.53
N GLN A 531 -34.05 59.11 -33.61
CA GLN A 531 -34.49 58.93 -32.23
C GLN A 531 -35.68 59.83 -31.88
N ASP A 532 -35.63 61.11 -32.27
CA ASP A 532 -36.70 62.09 -32.07
C ASP A 532 -36.57 63.26 -33.06
N SER A 533 -37.65 64.00 -33.30
CA SER A 533 -37.63 65.19 -34.17
C SER A 533 -38.52 66.34 -33.69
N LEU A 534 -38.00 67.57 -33.84
CA LEU A 534 -38.62 68.82 -33.42
C LEU A 534 -39.05 69.63 -34.65
N LEU A 535 -40.35 69.89 -34.79
CA LEU A 535 -40.88 70.75 -35.85
C LEU A 535 -40.65 72.22 -35.50
N LEU A 536 -39.61 72.82 -36.08
CA LEU A 536 -39.19 74.20 -35.86
C LEU A 536 -39.81 75.15 -36.88
N THR A 537 -40.48 76.20 -36.39
CA THR A 537 -41.00 77.31 -37.21
C THR A 537 -40.21 78.59 -36.95
N ILE A 538 -39.64 79.18 -38.00
CA ILE A 538 -38.97 80.48 -37.95
C ILE A 538 -39.95 81.55 -38.39
N LYS A 539 -40.07 82.61 -37.59
CA LYS A 539 -40.99 83.73 -37.82
C LYS A 539 -40.26 85.06 -38.00
N GLU A 540 -40.93 85.98 -38.68
CA GLU A 540 -40.51 87.37 -38.76
C GLU A 540 -40.69 88.05 -37.39
N LYS A 541 -39.83 89.01 -37.08
CA LYS A 541 -39.93 89.80 -35.85
C LYS A 541 -41.04 90.85 -36.00
N LYS A 542 -42.04 90.79 -35.12
CA LYS A 542 -43.07 91.83 -34.96
C LYS A 542 -42.52 93.12 -34.35
#